data_AF-A0A450Y0X6-F1
#
_entry.id   AF-A0A450Y0X6-F1
#
_cell.length_a   1.000
_cell.length_b   1.000
_cell.length_c   1.000
_cell.angle_alpha   90.00
_cell.angle_beta   90.00
_cell.angle_gamma   90.00
#
_symmetry.space_group_name_H-M   'P 1'
#
loop_
_entity.id
_entity.type
_entity.pdbx_description
1 polymer ?
#
loop_
_entity_poly.entity_id
_entity_poly.type
_entity_poly.pdbx_seq_one_letter_code
_entity_poly.pdbx_strand_id
1 'polypeptide(L)'
;MERTPPIILNGEKEIGDGIIEYLIELSFPVDLDSGIKLESPRIRFRIHCALDASRQNAILVFHPLSFGLNGFARPGVDKSWWTKITGPGRCLDTERYCLIIASIPFLAEQTLPLSQKTKPSS
;
A
#
# COMPACT_ATOMS: atom_id res chain seq x y z
N MET A 1 21.20 -6.38 -20.01
CA MET A 1 20.21 -5.47 -19.38
C MET A 1 19.31 -6.36 -18.55
N GLU A 2 19.56 -6.47 -17.24
CA GLU A 2 18.75 -7.34 -16.38
C GLU A 2 17.31 -6.81 -16.36
N ARG A 3 16.38 -7.64 -16.83
CA ARG A 3 14.96 -7.38 -16.66
C ARG A 3 14.66 -7.50 -15.18
N THR A 4 14.03 -6.48 -14.60
CA THR A 4 13.47 -6.60 -13.25
C THR A 4 12.58 -7.85 -13.21
N PRO A 5 12.87 -8.81 -12.31
CA PRO A 5 12.09 -10.04 -12.22
C PRO A 5 10.61 -9.71 -11.91
N PRO A 6 9.67 -10.58 -12.34
CA PRO A 6 8.27 -10.23 -12.37
C PRO A 6 7.72 -10.00 -10.95
N ILE A 7 7.00 -8.89 -10.79
CA ILE A 7 6.19 -8.60 -9.62
C ILE A 7 4.81 -9.20 -9.87
N ILE A 8 4.37 -10.10 -8.98
CA ILE A 8 3.07 -10.75 -9.10
C ILE A 8 2.06 -9.96 -8.28
N LEU A 9 0.97 -9.51 -8.91
CA LEU A 9 -0.16 -8.91 -8.21
C LEU A 9 -1.07 -10.03 -7.67
N ASN A 10 -1.02 -10.25 -6.36
CA ASN A 10 -1.76 -11.32 -5.66
C ASN A 10 -3.15 -10.88 -5.17
N GLY A 11 -3.52 -9.61 -5.35
CA GLY A 11 -4.88 -9.14 -5.12
C GLY A 11 -4.97 -7.64 -4.96
N GLU A 12 -6.20 -7.14 -5.12
CA GLU A 12 -6.59 -5.76 -4.84
C GLU A 12 -7.90 -5.74 -4.06
N LYS A 13 -8.07 -4.73 -3.19
CA LYS A 13 -9.29 -4.53 -2.41
C LYS A 13 -9.52 -3.04 -2.18
N GLU A 14 -10.68 -2.55 -2.57
CA GLU A 14 -11.14 -1.21 -2.18
C GLU A 14 -11.52 -1.18 -0.70
N ILE A 15 -10.92 -0.26 0.06
CA ILE A 15 -11.13 -0.09 1.50
C ILE A 15 -12.15 1.04 1.79
N GLY A 16 -12.50 1.82 0.77
CA GLY A 16 -13.36 3.01 0.84
C GLY A 16 -12.58 4.30 0.55
N ASP A 17 -13.30 5.39 0.27
CA ASP A 17 -12.74 6.74 0.04
C ASP A 17 -11.69 6.82 -1.08
N GLY A 18 -11.83 5.97 -2.12
CA GLY A 18 -10.87 5.91 -3.22
C GLY A 18 -9.51 5.30 -2.84
N ILE A 19 -9.44 4.61 -1.70
CA ILE A 19 -8.25 3.89 -1.24
C ILE A 19 -8.34 2.43 -1.72
N ILE A 20 -7.33 2.02 -2.49
CA ILE A 20 -7.18 0.63 -2.94
C ILE A 20 -5.98 0.03 -2.25
N GLU A 21 -6.18 -1.12 -1.60
CA GLU A 21 -5.14 -1.95 -1.02
C GLU A 21 -4.70 -3.02 -2.02
N TYR A 22 -3.40 -3.18 -2.18
CA TYR A 22 -2.77 -4.16 -3.05
C TYR A 22 -1.88 -5.08 -2.25
N LEU A 23 -1.82 -6.34 -2.67
CA LEU A 23 -0.85 -7.33 -2.20
C LEU A 23 -0.03 -7.79 -3.40
N ILE A 24 1.28 -7.58 -3.34
CA ILE A 24 2.21 -8.10 -4.35
C ILE A 24 3.09 -9.18 -3.73
N GLU A 25 3.60 -10.05 -4.59
CA GLU A 25 4.65 -11.02 -4.27
C GLU A 25 5.81 -10.84 -5.24
N LEU A 26 7.01 -10.75 -4.70
CA LEU A 26 8.21 -10.77 -5.52
C LEU A 26 8.51 -12.23 -5.86
N SER A 27 8.53 -12.56 -7.15
CA SER A 27 8.79 -13.94 -7.61
C SER A 27 10.26 -14.39 -7.47
N PHE A 28 11.05 -13.62 -6.74
CA PHE A 28 12.49 -13.75 -6.62
C PHE A 28 12.92 -13.49 -5.16
N PRO A 29 14.01 -14.12 -4.72
CA PRO A 29 14.54 -13.89 -3.39
C PRO A 29 15.09 -12.47 -3.24
N VAL A 30 14.91 -11.89 -2.06
CA VAL A 30 15.51 -10.60 -1.68
C VAL A 30 16.58 -10.83 -0.62
N ASP A 31 17.79 -10.36 -0.89
CA ASP A 31 18.86 -10.36 0.10
C ASP A 31 18.63 -9.25 1.12
N LEU A 32 18.66 -9.60 2.40
CA LEU A 32 18.55 -8.66 3.50
C LEU A 32 19.93 -8.25 4.01
N ASP A 33 20.05 -7.06 4.58
CA ASP A 33 21.29 -6.56 5.19
C ASP A 33 21.81 -7.47 6.32
N SER A 34 20.94 -8.30 6.91
CA SER A 34 21.32 -9.32 7.91
C SER A 34 22.06 -10.53 7.33
N GLY A 35 22.18 -10.63 6.01
CA GLY A 35 22.73 -11.79 5.30
C GLY A 35 21.72 -12.93 5.12
N ILE A 36 20.48 -12.77 5.59
CA ILE A 36 19.38 -13.70 5.35
C ILE A 36 18.79 -13.43 3.96
N LYS A 37 18.50 -14.50 3.22
CA LYS A 37 17.76 -14.42 1.97
C LYS A 37 16.27 -14.68 2.24
N LEU A 38 15.43 -13.73 1.83
CA LEU A 38 13.99 -13.81 1.98
C LEU A 38 13.36 -14.34 0.69
N GLU A 39 12.84 -15.56 0.74
CA GLU A 39 12.18 -16.20 -0.39
C GLU A 39 10.76 -15.64 -0.59
N SER A 40 10.45 -15.28 -1.83
CA SER A 40 9.15 -14.79 -2.29
C SER A 40 8.43 -13.81 -1.35
N PRO A 41 9.04 -12.65 -0.99
CA PRO A 41 8.45 -11.72 -0.05
C PRO A 41 7.15 -11.14 -0.59
N ARG A 42 6.17 -11.02 0.32
CA ARG A 42 4.90 -10.35 0.06
C ARG A 42 4.91 -8.95 0.63
N ILE A 43 4.45 -8.00 -0.16
CA ILE A 43 4.37 -6.59 0.23
C ILE A 43 2.94 -6.14 0.04
N ARG A 44 2.37 -5.59 1.10
CA ARG A 44 1.07 -4.94 1.06
C ARG A 44 1.25 -3.43 1.05
N PHE A 45 0.51 -2.75 0.20
CA PHE A 45 0.51 -1.29 0.15
C PHE A 45 -0.89 -0.78 -0.17
N ARG A 46 -1.15 0.49 0.16
CA ARG A 46 -2.36 1.19 -0.25
C ARG A 46 -2.00 2.34 -1.18
N ILE A 47 -2.90 2.61 -2.11
CA ILE A 47 -2.85 3.80 -2.96
C ILE A 47 -4.10 4.62 -2.66
N HIS A 48 -3.91 5.93 -2.49
CA HIS A 48 -4.97 6.91 -2.38
C HIS A 48 -4.88 7.85 -3.59
N CYS A 49 -5.96 7.92 -4.36
CA CYS A 49 -6.07 8.67 -5.63
C CYS A 49 -5.32 8.05 -6.82
N ALA A 50 -5.41 8.71 -7.98
CA ALA A 50 -4.88 8.21 -9.25
C ALA A 50 -3.56 8.90 -9.65
N LEU A 51 -2.68 8.14 -10.30
CA LEU A 51 -1.53 8.70 -10.99
C LEU A 51 -2.00 9.58 -12.16
N ASP A 52 -1.33 10.69 -12.38
CA ASP A 52 -1.51 11.47 -13.58
C ASP A 52 -0.92 10.74 -14.80
N ALA A 53 -1.24 11.21 -16.01
CA ALA A 53 -0.76 10.58 -17.25
C ALA A 53 0.78 10.54 -17.34
N SER A 54 1.46 11.52 -16.71
CA SER A 54 2.91 11.62 -16.68
C SER A 54 3.57 10.79 -15.57
N ARG A 55 2.77 10.27 -14.63
CA ARG A 55 3.17 9.56 -13.40
C ARG A 55 4.16 10.34 -12.52
N GLN A 56 4.12 11.67 -12.57
CA GLN A 56 5.01 12.55 -11.81
C GLN A 56 4.41 12.99 -10.46
N ASN A 57 3.17 12.63 -10.19
CA ASN A 57 2.47 13.01 -8.96
C ASN A 57 2.53 11.97 -7.83
N ALA A 58 3.40 10.95 -7.95
CA ALA A 58 3.50 9.88 -6.96
C ALA A 58 4.32 10.30 -5.73
N ILE A 59 3.77 10.10 -4.54
CA ILE A 59 4.51 10.24 -3.27
C ILE A 59 4.47 8.90 -2.53
N LEU A 60 5.64 8.32 -2.27
CA LEU A 60 5.80 7.14 -1.43
C LEU A 60 5.99 7.56 0.03
N VAL A 61 5.13 7.03 0.90
CA VAL A 61 5.10 7.30 2.33
C VAL A 61 5.56 6.07 3.10
N PHE A 62 6.55 6.26 3.96
CA PHE A 62 6.96 5.27 4.97
C PHE A 62 6.28 5.59 6.30
N HIS A 63 5.59 4.61 6.88
CA HIS A 63 4.85 4.79 8.11
C HIS A 63 5.70 4.50 9.36
N PRO A 64 5.39 5.11 10.51
CA PRO A 64 5.95 4.69 11.79
C PRO A 64 5.60 3.23 12.10
N LEU A 65 6.49 2.53 12.80
CA LEU A 65 6.35 1.09 13.11
C LEU A 65 4.98 0.73 13.70
N SER A 66 4.45 1.56 14.60
CA SER A 66 3.22 1.28 15.36
C SER A 66 1.90 1.47 14.60
N PHE A 67 1.91 2.02 13.38
CA PHE A 67 0.68 2.44 12.69
C PHE A 67 0.27 1.57 11.49
N GLY A 68 1.16 0.72 10.98
CA GLY A 68 0.86 -0.14 9.82
C GLY A 68 0.27 0.63 8.63
N LEU A 69 -0.59 -0.04 7.84
CA LEU A 69 -1.29 0.56 6.71
C LEU A 69 -2.46 1.48 7.08
N ASN A 70 -2.82 1.56 8.36
CA ASN A 70 -3.83 2.50 8.84
C ASN A 70 -3.31 3.96 8.82
N GLY A 71 -2.11 4.19 8.28
CA GLY A 71 -1.55 5.50 7.98
C GLY A 71 -2.35 6.31 6.95
N PHE A 72 -3.05 5.69 5.99
CA PHE A 72 -4.12 6.40 5.27
C PHE A 72 -5.39 6.33 6.08
N ALA A 73 -5.45 7.19 7.08
CA ALA A 73 -6.63 7.33 7.91
C ALA A 73 -7.75 7.94 7.06
N ARG A 74 -8.84 7.19 6.89
CA ARG A 74 -10.04 7.69 6.22
C ARG A 74 -10.60 8.87 7.03
N PRO A 75 -10.72 10.07 6.43
CA PRO A 75 -11.27 11.22 7.13
C PRO A 75 -12.63 10.89 7.75
N GLY A 76 -12.78 11.11 9.07
CA GLY A 76 -14.02 10.87 9.80
C GLY A 76 -14.28 9.41 10.22
N VAL A 77 -13.51 8.43 9.74
CA VAL A 77 -13.67 7.02 10.12
C VAL A 77 -12.53 6.57 11.04
N ASP A 78 -11.29 6.89 10.69
CA ASP A 78 -10.12 6.38 11.40
C ASP A 78 -9.55 7.45 12.35
N LYS A 79 -9.37 7.10 13.64
CA LYS A 79 -8.72 7.99 14.63
C LYS A 79 -7.20 7.92 14.49
N SER A 80 -6.65 8.62 13.50
CA SER A 80 -5.21 8.68 13.27
C SER A 80 -4.76 10.10 12.95
N TRP A 81 -3.58 10.48 13.44
CA TRP A 81 -3.00 11.81 13.27
C TRP A 81 -2.75 12.14 11.79
N TRP A 82 -2.62 11.13 10.93
CA TRP A 82 -2.53 11.28 9.48
C TRP A 82 -3.75 11.97 8.88
N THR A 83 -4.93 11.81 9.47
CA THR A 83 -6.13 12.56 9.06
C THR A 83 -5.92 14.06 9.13
N LYS A 84 -4.94 14.59 9.89
CA LYS A 84 -4.68 16.04 9.99
C LYS A 84 -3.86 16.55 8.82
N ILE A 85 -2.98 15.73 8.26
CA ILE A 85 -2.03 16.12 7.22
C ILE A 85 -2.39 15.61 5.82
N THR A 86 -3.28 14.61 5.73
CA THR A 86 -3.66 13.95 4.46
C THR A 86 -5.10 14.27 4.09
N GLY A 87 -5.32 14.59 2.81
CA GLY A 87 -6.64 14.85 2.23
C GLY A 87 -6.66 16.10 1.34
N PRO A 88 -7.84 16.44 0.78
CA PRO A 88 -7.97 17.58 -0.13
C PRO A 88 -7.48 18.89 0.49
N GLY A 89 -6.56 19.57 -0.19
CA GLY A 89 -6.00 20.87 0.23
C GLY A 89 -5.09 20.82 1.46
N ARG A 90 -4.67 19.63 1.91
CA ARG A 90 -3.75 19.47 3.05
C ARG A 90 -2.29 19.36 2.62
N CYS A 91 -1.38 19.16 3.59
CA CYS A 91 0.05 19.02 3.32
C CYS A 91 0.33 17.85 2.34
N LEU A 92 -0.29 16.70 2.59
CA LEU A 92 -0.36 15.59 1.66
C LEU A 92 -1.70 15.69 0.92
N ASP A 93 -1.71 16.56 -0.08
CA ASP A 93 -2.89 16.91 -0.87
C ASP A 93 -3.26 15.79 -1.84
N THR A 94 -4.36 15.10 -1.54
CA THR A 94 -4.87 14.00 -2.37
C THR A 94 -5.55 14.47 -3.66
N GLU A 95 -5.83 15.77 -3.83
CA GLU A 95 -6.29 16.32 -5.12
C GLU A 95 -5.14 16.52 -6.12
N ARG A 96 -3.90 16.57 -5.63
CA ARG A 96 -2.71 16.83 -6.45
C ARG A 96 -1.84 15.60 -6.60
N TYR A 97 -1.64 14.86 -5.51
CA TYR A 97 -0.69 13.77 -5.45
C TYR A 97 -1.38 12.42 -5.28
N CYS A 98 -0.82 11.41 -5.95
CA CYS A 98 -1.13 10.00 -5.74
C CYS A 98 -0.27 9.51 -4.58
N LEU A 99 -0.90 9.21 -3.45
CA LEU A 99 -0.18 8.80 -2.25
C LEU A 99 -0.11 7.28 -2.19
N ILE A 100 1.09 6.75 -1.99
CA ILE A 100 1.35 5.31 -1.86
C ILE A 100 1.93 5.07 -0.47
N ILE A 101 1.31 4.23 0.35
CA ILE A 101 1.86 3.81 1.63
C ILE A 101 2.17 2.32 1.57
N ALA A 102 3.44 1.99 1.68
CA ALA A 102 3.89 0.61 1.76
C ALA A 102 3.95 0.18 3.21
N SER A 103 3.60 -1.08 3.47
CA SER A 103 3.79 -1.64 4.80
C SER A 103 5.12 -2.35 4.99
N ILE A 104 5.43 -2.61 6.25
CA ILE A 104 6.64 -3.32 6.66
C ILE A 104 6.37 -4.82 6.50
N PRO A 105 7.09 -5.56 5.64
CA PRO A 105 6.78 -6.94 5.21
C PRO A 105 6.73 -8.04 6.30
N PHE A 106 6.85 -7.70 7.58
CA PHE A 106 6.98 -8.66 8.68
C PHE A 106 5.93 -8.50 9.79
N LEU A 107 4.95 -7.61 9.61
CA LEU A 107 3.79 -7.52 10.51
C LEU A 107 2.77 -8.62 10.14
N ALA A 108 2.47 -9.50 11.10
CA ALA A 108 1.73 -10.76 10.87
C ALA A 108 0.35 -10.60 10.18
N GLU A 109 -0.34 -9.48 10.35
CA GLU A 109 -1.62 -9.23 9.66
C GLU A 109 -1.48 -8.97 8.14
N GLN A 110 -0.26 -8.76 7.63
CA GLN A 110 -0.05 -8.20 6.29
C GLN A 110 0.29 -9.23 5.22
N THR A 111 0.57 -10.47 5.62
CA THR A 111 0.91 -11.60 4.73
C THR A 111 -0.30 -12.49 4.37
N LEU A 112 -1.44 -12.28 5.02
CA LEU A 112 -2.69 -12.99 4.72
C LEU A 112 -3.22 -12.63 3.31
N PRO A 113 -3.81 -13.56 2.56
CA PRO A 113 -4.48 -13.21 1.31
C PRO A 113 -5.53 -12.11 1.53
N LEU A 114 -5.64 -11.18 0.58
CA LEU A 114 -6.77 -10.26 0.54
C LEU A 114 -8.05 -11.09 0.35
N SER A 115 -8.94 -11.14 1.34
CA SER A 115 -10.26 -11.76 1.16
C SER A 115 -10.96 -11.09 -0.02
N GLN A 116 -11.19 -11.85 -1.09
CA GLN A 116 -11.99 -11.42 -2.24
C GLN A 116 -13.43 -11.14 -1.78
N LYS A 117 -14.09 -10.14 -2.37
CA LYS A 117 -15.54 -9.95 -2.19
C LYS A 117 -16.23 -11.28 -2.50
N THR A 118 -16.90 -11.87 -1.51
CA THR A 118 -18.02 -12.76 -1.80
C THR A 118 -19.03 -11.93 -2.59
N LYS A 119 -19.24 -12.32 -3.85
CA LYS A 119 -20.33 -11.82 -4.68
C LYS A 119 -21.61 -11.99 -3.85
N PRO A 120 -22.46 -10.95 -3.65
CA PRO A 120 -23.70 -11.15 -2.93
C PRO A 120 -24.49 -12.24 -3.65
N SER A 121 -24.87 -13.28 -2.92
CA SER A 121 -25.80 -14.30 -3.41
C SER A 121 -27.11 -13.57 -3.75
N SER A 122 -27.42 -13.56 -5.03
CA SER A 122 -28.71 -13.18 -5.61
C SER A 122 -29.86 -13.95 -4.97
#